data_AF-A0A9W5UTW9-F1
#
_entry.id   AF-A0A9W5UTW9-F1
#
_cell.length_a   1.000
_cell.length_b   1.000
_cell.length_c   1.000
_cell.angle_alpha   90.00
_cell.angle_beta   90.00
_cell.angle_gamma   90.00
#
_symmetry.space_group_name_H-M   'P 1'
#
loop_
_entity.id
_entity.type
_entity.pdbx_description
1 polymer ?
#
loop_
_entity_poly.entity_id
_entity_poly.type
_entity_poly.pdbx_seq_one_letter_code
_entity_poly.pdbx_strand_id
1 'polypeptide(L)'
;MGCEDDDCAHEWHYAPYRTGLGALQRGQGAAAAWLQDQPDHGHLVYTCTGRDTRWDWQVDDRYTYLARLLHDLRLDTAPLVTQLRACGPYRAWPQADPTDHDNQFNLAVGILEVLARRGNTQATETLRGYIRDGVRWIDALSTLACSWPAEWWDDLWETAARRIRSEDAAEVLPTSEPWLCWRGRDPRIDTVLNTAQRSRQDARDRPVDLSATSDAELVALLRAADTGRAVKVSALHQIRRNARPVPELLDAVEQLAAERQAGLFGALRVLGPQVLSAARGWAVDTEHPLFDAAAHLLAEHGDEQDIPAIRAALDRLTDEWCGHDRLTEGLARILASSSSAPHADVRAALIRRLRWLTRASPHSYERGSYLRSLLLLDPDKTTAALPSYLLDCETDVRLLAAQHAPIADQTRRWLLTLRDDPIEEASVRRAANARLNSS
;
A
#
# COMPACT_ATOMS: atom_id res chain seq x y z
N MET A 1 -22.49 9.08 -38.90
CA MET A 1 -22.06 10.41 -38.42
C MET A 1 -21.48 10.16 -37.04
N GLY A 2 -20.29 9.58 -36.94
CA GLY A 2 -19.04 10.10 -37.46
C GLY A 2 -18.36 10.87 -36.33
N CYS A 3 -17.99 10.17 -35.26
CA CYS A 3 -17.01 10.63 -34.30
C CYS A 3 -15.78 9.75 -34.53
N GLU A 4 -14.76 10.37 -35.09
CA GLU A 4 -13.49 9.78 -35.42
C GLU A 4 -12.74 9.40 -34.13
N ASP A 5 -12.21 8.18 -34.14
CA ASP A 5 -11.09 7.76 -33.30
C ASP A 5 -9.93 8.75 -33.45
N ASP A 6 -9.31 9.17 -32.34
CA ASP A 6 -7.85 9.04 -32.09
C ASP A 6 -7.47 9.70 -30.74
N ASP A 7 -7.82 9.09 -29.60
CA ASP A 7 -7.01 9.19 -28.36
C ASP A 7 -7.43 8.18 -27.28
N CYS A 8 -7.73 6.94 -27.69
CA CYS A 8 -7.81 5.84 -26.73
C CYS A 8 -6.40 5.57 -26.21
N ALA A 9 -6.10 6.15 -25.04
CA ALA A 9 -4.94 5.84 -24.22
C ALA A 9 -4.59 4.36 -24.36
N HIS A 10 -3.36 4.05 -24.77
CA HIS A 10 -2.90 2.67 -24.94
C HIS A 10 -3.27 1.85 -23.70
N GLU A 11 -4.28 0.98 -23.85
CA GLU A 11 -4.74 0.13 -22.76
C GLU A 11 -3.60 -0.85 -22.46
N TRP A 12 -2.85 -0.53 -21.42
CA TRP A 12 -1.69 -1.30 -21.05
C TRP A 12 -2.12 -2.49 -20.22
N HIS A 13 -1.53 -3.63 -20.54
CA HIS A 13 -1.79 -4.87 -19.85
C HIS A 13 -0.49 -5.47 -19.33
N TYR A 14 -0.56 -6.04 -18.14
CA TYR A 14 0.49 -6.88 -17.61
C TYR A 14 0.77 -8.04 -18.56
N ALA A 15 2.05 -8.36 -18.74
CA ALA A 15 2.46 -9.60 -19.38
C ALA A 15 1.90 -10.81 -18.60
N PRO A 16 1.74 -11.98 -19.26
CA PRO A 16 1.21 -13.16 -18.60
C PRO A 16 2.03 -13.51 -17.35
N TYR A 17 1.39 -13.72 -16.21
CA TYR A 17 2.04 -13.90 -14.91
C TYR A 17 3.00 -15.11 -14.80
N ARG A 18 3.02 -15.97 -15.83
CA ARG A 18 3.89 -17.13 -15.93
C ARG A 18 5.22 -16.83 -16.65
N THR A 19 5.36 -15.65 -17.24
CA THR A 19 6.61 -15.21 -17.90
C THR A 19 7.51 -14.46 -16.92
N GLY A 20 8.81 -14.38 -17.22
CA GLY A 20 9.76 -13.59 -16.43
C GLY A 20 9.36 -12.12 -16.33
N LEU A 21 8.94 -11.51 -17.45
CA LEU A 21 8.44 -10.13 -17.47
C LEU A 21 7.15 -9.96 -16.64
N GLY A 22 6.19 -10.89 -16.74
CA GLY A 22 4.94 -10.81 -15.97
C GLY A 22 5.17 -10.96 -14.46
N ALA A 23 6.13 -11.78 -14.05
CA ALA A 23 6.54 -11.89 -12.65
C ALA A 23 7.30 -10.64 -12.18
N LEU A 24 8.16 -10.06 -13.03
CA LEU A 24 8.89 -8.82 -12.75
C LEU A 24 7.95 -7.61 -12.58
N GLN A 25 7.00 -7.44 -13.49
CA GLN A 25 5.97 -6.40 -13.42
C GLN A 25 5.10 -6.49 -12.17
N ARG A 26 5.00 -7.68 -11.56
CA ARG A 26 4.27 -7.92 -10.30
C ARG A 26 5.19 -7.91 -9.07
N GLY A 27 6.47 -7.60 -9.24
CA GLY A 27 7.44 -7.51 -8.14
C GLY A 27 7.71 -8.86 -7.45
N GLN A 28 7.61 -9.96 -8.19
CA GLN A 28 7.85 -11.28 -7.61
C GLN A 28 9.33 -11.56 -7.44
N GLY A 29 9.70 -12.11 -6.28
CA GLY A 29 11.06 -12.53 -6.03
C GLY A 29 11.54 -13.66 -6.94
N ALA A 30 10.62 -14.44 -7.52
CA ALA A 30 10.95 -15.42 -8.56
C ALA A 30 11.57 -14.78 -9.82
N ALA A 31 11.14 -13.57 -10.21
CA ALA A 31 11.75 -12.85 -11.32
C ALA A 31 13.15 -12.33 -10.97
N ALA A 32 13.35 -11.88 -9.72
CA ALA A 32 14.67 -11.47 -9.24
C ALA A 32 15.65 -12.64 -9.21
N ALA A 33 15.23 -13.81 -8.70
CA ALA A 33 16.03 -15.03 -8.73
C ALA A 33 16.39 -15.44 -10.16
N TRP A 34 15.42 -15.40 -11.08
CA TRP A 34 15.64 -15.72 -12.48
C TRP A 34 16.63 -14.74 -13.15
N LEU A 35 16.52 -13.44 -12.89
CA LEU A 35 17.44 -12.43 -13.43
C LEU A 35 18.87 -12.56 -12.88
N GLN A 36 19.03 -13.02 -11.63
CA GLN A 36 20.35 -13.33 -11.08
C GLN A 36 21.05 -14.45 -11.86
N ASP A 37 20.29 -15.44 -12.34
CA ASP A 37 20.82 -16.55 -13.16
C ASP A 37 20.94 -16.19 -14.66
N GLN A 38 20.20 -15.18 -15.13
CA GLN A 38 20.09 -14.80 -16.54
C GLN A 38 20.27 -13.29 -16.75
N PRO A 39 21.44 -12.71 -16.40
CA PRO A 39 21.65 -11.25 -16.39
C PRO A 39 21.52 -10.59 -17.76
N ASP A 40 21.66 -11.33 -18.88
CA ASP A 40 21.45 -10.82 -20.25
C ASP A 40 20.02 -10.30 -20.47
N HIS A 41 19.06 -10.74 -19.64
CA HIS A 41 17.68 -10.26 -19.64
C HIS A 41 17.46 -9.03 -18.74
N GLY A 42 18.53 -8.46 -18.16
CA GLY A 42 18.45 -7.30 -17.27
C GLY A 42 17.77 -6.07 -17.88
N HIS A 43 17.79 -5.95 -19.20
CA HIS A 43 17.06 -4.89 -19.92
C HIS A 43 15.55 -4.87 -19.62
N LEU A 44 14.94 -5.99 -19.21
CA LEU A 44 13.53 -6.04 -18.81
C LEU A 44 13.22 -5.22 -17.56
N VAL A 45 14.21 -4.94 -16.72
CA VAL A 45 14.04 -4.04 -15.56
C VAL A 45 13.67 -2.63 -16.04
N TYR A 46 14.20 -2.18 -17.17
CA TYR A 46 13.85 -0.89 -17.75
C TYR A 46 12.38 -0.79 -18.16
N THR A 47 11.73 -1.91 -18.49
CA THR A 47 10.28 -1.94 -18.72
C THR A 47 9.48 -1.56 -17.48
N CYS A 48 9.97 -1.93 -16.29
CA CYS A 48 9.30 -1.67 -15.01
C CYS A 48 9.76 -0.38 -14.32
N THR A 49 10.86 0.22 -14.76
CA THR A 49 11.31 1.54 -14.29
C THR A 49 10.83 2.67 -15.21
N GLY A 50 10.64 2.37 -16.50
CA GLY A 50 10.13 3.30 -17.51
C GLY A 50 8.63 3.60 -17.37
N ARG A 51 7.91 2.80 -16.58
CA ARG A 51 6.49 2.94 -16.26
C ARG A 51 6.22 2.31 -14.90
N ASP A 52 5.36 2.91 -14.08
CA ASP A 52 4.91 2.30 -12.84
C ASP A 52 4.02 1.08 -13.11
N THR A 53 4.45 -0.07 -12.61
CA THR A 53 3.78 -1.37 -12.78
C THR A 53 3.08 -1.83 -11.50
N ARG A 54 2.91 -0.93 -10.54
CA ARG A 54 2.09 -1.16 -9.37
C ARG A 54 0.62 -1.04 -9.74
N TRP A 55 -0.21 -1.88 -9.13
CA TRP A 55 -1.66 -1.77 -9.28
C TRP A 55 -2.16 -0.53 -8.56
N ASP A 56 -1.76 -0.40 -7.30
CA ASP A 56 -2.01 0.75 -6.47
C ASP A 56 -0.68 1.23 -5.89
N TRP A 57 -0.11 2.25 -6.52
CA TRP A 57 1.17 2.84 -6.11
C TRP A 57 1.15 3.44 -4.70
N GLN A 58 -0.02 3.63 -4.09
CA GLN A 58 -0.15 4.13 -2.72
C GLN A 58 0.17 3.05 -1.68
N VAL A 59 0.01 1.76 -2.02
CA VAL A 59 0.18 0.65 -1.07
C VAL A 59 1.09 -0.47 -1.56
N ASP A 60 1.26 -0.65 -2.87
CA ASP A 60 2.21 -1.62 -3.41
C ASP A 60 3.65 -1.06 -3.30
N ASP A 61 4.58 -1.87 -2.77
CA ASP A 61 6.02 -1.52 -2.77
C ASP A 61 6.69 -2.06 -4.05
N ARG A 62 7.42 -1.17 -4.74
CA ARG A 62 8.26 -1.53 -5.89
C ARG A 62 9.61 -0.81 -5.90
N TYR A 63 9.82 0.20 -5.05
CA TYR A 63 11.03 1.01 -5.07
C TYR A 63 12.25 0.21 -4.63
N THR A 64 12.15 -0.47 -3.48
CA THR A 64 13.24 -1.30 -2.93
C THR A 64 13.59 -2.44 -3.87
N TYR A 65 12.58 -3.06 -4.47
CA TYR A 65 12.72 -4.14 -5.43
C TYR A 65 13.48 -3.73 -6.70
N LEU A 66 13.06 -2.64 -7.34
CA LEU A 66 13.69 -2.16 -8.57
C LEU A 66 15.08 -1.58 -8.31
N ALA A 67 15.29 -0.88 -7.20
CA ALA A 67 16.61 -0.39 -6.80
C ALA A 67 17.61 -1.55 -6.57
N ARG A 68 17.16 -2.63 -5.93
CA ARG A 68 17.98 -3.85 -5.78
C ARG A 68 18.34 -4.46 -7.13
N LEU A 69 17.36 -4.62 -8.03
CA LEU A 69 17.61 -5.18 -9.36
C LEU A 69 18.59 -4.33 -10.18
N LEU A 70 18.42 -2.99 -10.19
CA LEU A 70 19.35 -2.10 -10.88
C LEU A 70 20.78 -2.23 -10.36
N HIS A 71 20.94 -2.29 -9.03
CA HIS A 71 22.26 -2.44 -8.41
C HIS A 71 22.87 -3.83 -8.67
N ASP A 72 22.11 -4.89 -8.39
CA ASP A 72 22.59 -6.27 -8.44
C ASP A 72 22.95 -6.69 -9.88
N LEU A 73 22.21 -6.17 -10.88
CA LEU A 73 22.47 -6.38 -12.30
C LEU A 73 23.39 -5.31 -12.93
N ARG A 74 23.86 -4.34 -12.15
CA ARG A 74 24.74 -3.23 -12.59
C ARG A 74 24.20 -2.44 -13.78
N LEU A 75 22.90 -2.15 -13.75
CA LEU A 75 22.20 -1.40 -14.77
C LEU A 75 22.43 0.11 -14.58
N ASP A 76 22.53 0.83 -15.70
CA ASP A 76 22.69 2.30 -15.70
C ASP A 76 21.40 2.98 -15.20
N THR A 77 21.55 3.97 -14.32
CA THR A 77 20.47 4.80 -13.80
C THR A 77 20.12 5.97 -14.73
N ALA A 78 20.91 6.25 -15.78
CA ALA A 78 20.66 7.37 -16.69
C ALA A 78 19.22 7.42 -17.25
N PRO A 79 18.57 6.30 -17.64
CA PRO A 79 17.18 6.33 -18.10
C PRO A 79 16.20 6.90 -17.05
N LEU A 80 16.39 6.57 -15.77
CA LEU A 80 15.59 7.13 -14.67
C LEU A 80 15.80 8.64 -14.53
N VAL A 81 17.04 9.10 -14.69
CA VAL A 81 17.38 10.53 -14.63
C VAL A 81 16.74 11.27 -15.80
N THR A 82 16.81 10.72 -17.01
CA THR A 82 16.15 11.29 -18.19
C THR A 82 14.64 11.38 -17.99
N GLN A 83 14.00 10.33 -17.49
CA GLN A 83 12.57 10.32 -17.17
C GLN A 83 12.22 11.38 -16.11
N LEU A 84 12.94 11.41 -14.98
CA LEU A 84 12.75 12.40 -13.93
C LEU A 84 12.85 13.84 -14.44
N ARG A 85 13.76 14.08 -15.40
CA ARG A 85 13.99 15.40 -16.02
C ARG A 85 12.96 15.74 -17.10
N ALA A 86 12.29 14.75 -17.67
CA ALA A 86 11.24 14.95 -18.66
C ALA A 86 9.93 15.41 -18.01
N CYS A 87 9.66 15.02 -16.76
CA CYS A 87 8.45 15.41 -16.03
C CYS A 87 8.35 16.95 -15.87
N GLY A 88 7.22 17.49 -16.28
CA GLY A 88 6.79 18.87 -16.06
C GLY A 88 6.25 19.11 -14.65
N PRO A 89 5.59 20.27 -14.41
CA PRO A 89 5.04 20.60 -13.11
C PRO A 89 3.85 19.71 -12.76
N TYR A 90 3.66 19.42 -11.46
CA TYR A 90 2.48 18.67 -11.01
C TYR A 90 1.20 19.41 -11.36
N ARG A 91 0.23 18.67 -11.87
CA ARG A 91 -1.11 19.17 -12.17
C ARG A 91 -2.14 18.12 -11.78
N ALA A 92 -3.16 18.55 -11.05
CA ALA A 92 -4.26 17.67 -10.70
C ALA A 92 -5.08 17.29 -11.95
N TRP A 93 -5.74 16.13 -11.88
CA TRP A 93 -6.66 15.70 -12.92
C TRP A 93 -7.79 16.75 -13.13
N PRO A 94 -8.22 17.02 -14.38
CA PRO A 94 -7.83 16.36 -15.63
C PRO A 94 -6.61 16.99 -16.34
N GLN A 95 -5.97 18.02 -15.78
CA GLN A 95 -4.82 18.67 -16.41
C GLN A 95 -3.48 17.96 -16.14
N ALA A 96 -3.51 16.67 -15.85
CA ALA A 96 -2.32 15.89 -15.49
C ALA A 96 -1.21 16.05 -16.53
N ASP A 97 0.03 16.05 -16.06
CA ASP A 97 1.20 16.19 -16.92
C ASP A 97 1.31 14.98 -17.88
N PRO A 98 1.24 15.18 -19.20
CA PRO A 98 1.38 14.09 -20.17
C PRO A 98 2.79 13.49 -20.19
N THR A 99 3.76 14.10 -19.50
CA THR A 99 5.10 13.53 -19.35
C THR A 99 5.28 12.74 -18.05
N ASP A 100 4.27 12.75 -17.16
CA ASP A 100 4.17 11.93 -15.95
C ASP A 100 3.02 10.92 -16.07
N HIS A 101 2.95 10.22 -17.20
CA HIS A 101 2.01 9.12 -17.39
C HIS A 101 2.34 7.98 -16.42
N ASP A 102 1.33 7.50 -15.69
CA ASP A 102 1.47 6.38 -14.75
C ASP A 102 2.52 6.62 -13.65
N ASN A 103 2.53 7.80 -12.99
CA ASN A 103 3.30 8.01 -11.75
C ASN A 103 4.83 7.85 -11.90
N GLN A 104 5.35 8.10 -13.10
CA GLN A 104 6.76 7.97 -13.48
C GLN A 104 7.71 8.83 -12.65
N PHE A 105 7.28 10.05 -12.27
CA PHE A 105 8.07 10.94 -11.43
C PHE A 105 8.33 10.30 -10.06
N ASN A 106 7.26 9.91 -9.36
CA ASN A 106 7.36 9.34 -8.02
C ASN A 106 8.14 8.02 -8.03
N LEU A 107 7.96 7.21 -9.09
CA LEU A 107 8.74 5.99 -9.29
C LEU A 107 10.24 6.28 -9.41
N ALA A 108 10.63 7.22 -10.27
CA ALA A 108 12.04 7.55 -10.48
C ALA A 108 12.69 8.14 -9.22
N VAL A 109 12.00 9.06 -8.55
CA VAL A 109 12.47 9.63 -7.27
C VAL A 109 12.61 8.53 -6.22
N GLY A 110 11.60 7.67 -6.05
CA GLY A 110 11.62 6.58 -5.06
C GLY A 110 12.74 5.58 -5.29
N ILE A 111 13.01 5.19 -6.53
CA ILE A 111 14.12 4.28 -6.85
C ILE A 111 15.48 4.93 -6.58
N LEU A 112 15.68 6.18 -7.03
CA LEU A 112 16.93 6.91 -6.79
C LEU A 112 17.16 7.17 -5.29
N GLU A 113 16.09 7.43 -4.54
CA GLU A 113 16.11 7.63 -3.09
C GLU A 113 16.66 6.37 -2.40
N VAL A 114 16.12 5.20 -2.74
CA VAL A 114 16.58 3.92 -2.20
C VAL A 114 18.05 3.65 -2.57
N LEU A 115 18.42 3.89 -3.83
CA LEU A 115 19.80 3.71 -4.29
C LEU A 115 20.77 4.60 -3.51
N ALA A 116 20.39 5.85 -3.24
CA ALA A 116 21.19 6.78 -2.43
C ALA A 116 21.36 6.28 -0.99
N ARG A 117 20.31 5.77 -0.33
CA ARG A 117 20.42 5.14 1.00
C ARG A 117 21.31 3.89 1.00
N ARG A 118 21.38 3.16 -0.12
CA ARG A 118 22.32 2.04 -0.31
C ARG A 118 23.76 2.50 -0.59
N GLY A 119 24.01 3.81 -0.68
CA GLY A 119 25.34 4.39 -0.88
C GLY A 119 25.70 4.76 -2.32
N ASN A 120 24.73 4.78 -3.24
CA ASN A 120 24.97 5.23 -4.62
C ASN A 120 25.14 6.77 -4.67
N THR A 121 26.38 7.23 -4.78
CA THR A 121 26.71 8.67 -4.79
C THR A 121 26.12 9.39 -6.00
N GLN A 122 26.05 8.77 -7.17
CA GLN A 122 25.44 9.35 -8.36
C GLN A 122 23.94 9.60 -8.15
N ALA A 123 23.23 8.70 -7.48
CA ALA A 123 21.82 8.90 -7.13
C ALA A 123 21.66 10.05 -6.13
N THR A 124 22.52 10.13 -5.11
CA THR A 124 22.55 11.25 -4.14
C THR A 124 22.78 12.59 -4.83
N GLU A 125 23.77 12.68 -5.71
CA GLU A 125 24.11 13.89 -6.46
C GLU A 125 23.00 14.28 -7.43
N THR A 126 22.39 13.30 -8.10
CA THR A 126 21.28 13.51 -9.03
C THR A 126 20.08 14.11 -8.30
N LEU A 127 19.67 13.53 -7.17
CA LEU A 127 18.51 14.01 -6.40
C LEU A 127 18.76 15.39 -5.80
N ARG A 128 19.94 15.62 -5.20
CA ARG A 128 20.32 16.94 -4.68
C ARG A 128 20.46 17.97 -5.79
N GLY A 129 20.94 17.57 -6.97
CA GLY A 129 20.92 18.38 -8.19
C GLY A 129 19.51 18.75 -8.61
N TYR A 130 18.59 17.77 -8.64
CA TYR A 130 17.19 17.97 -8.98
C TYR A 130 16.49 18.94 -8.03
N ILE A 131 16.82 18.94 -6.73
CA ILE A 131 16.28 19.96 -5.80
C ILE A 131 16.69 21.39 -6.20
N ARG A 132 17.87 21.56 -6.80
CA ARG A 132 18.40 22.89 -7.17
C ARG A 132 17.76 23.45 -8.43
N ASP A 133 17.40 22.63 -9.41
CA ASP A 133 16.99 23.07 -10.75
C ASP A 133 15.76 22.36 -11.33
N GLY A 134 15.30 21.25 -10.75
CA GLY A 134 14.16 20.46 -11.20
C GLY A 134 12.83 21.18 -11.00
N VAL A 135 11.86 20.87 -11.88
CA VAL A 135 10.54 21.52 -11.89
C VAL A 135 9.75 21.16 -10.63
N ARG A 136 9.70 19.86 -10.29
CA ARG A 136 8.97 19.32 -9.11
C ARG A 136 9.86 19.15 -7.88
N TRP A 137 10.67 20.16 -7.60
CA TRP A 137 11.66 20.11 -6.53
C TRP A 137 11.04 19.97 -5.12
N ILE A 138 9.83 20.48 -4.89
CA ILE A 138 9.12 20.35 -3.60
C ILE A 138 8.72 18.89 -3.33
N ASP A 139 8.19 18.19 -4.34
CA ASP A 139 7.81 16.78 -4.25
C ASP A 139 9.03 15.90 -4.00
N ALA A 140 10.10 16.12 -4.78
CA ALA A 140 11.36 15.41 -4.60
C ALA A 140 11.91 15.67 -3.19
N LEU A 141 11.99 16.93 -2.77
CA LEU A 141 12.50 17.30 -1.45
C LEU A 141 11.69 16.67 -0.31
N SER A 142 10.36 16.66 -0.42
CA SER A 142 9.48 16.04 0.57
C SER A 142 9.70 14.53 0.66
N THR A 143 9.93 13.87 -0.50
CA THR A 143 10.26 12.44 -0.55
C THR A 143 11.60 12.15 0.14
N LEU A 144 12.62 12.97 -0.09
CA LEU A 144 13.92 12.83 0.56
C LEU A 144 13.82 13.07 2.06
N ALA A 145 13.12 14.13 2.49
CA ALA A 145 13.01 14.46 3.90
C ALA A 145 12.25 13.41 4.73
N CYS A 146 11.31 12.68 4.11
CA CYS A 146 10.63 11.55 4.73
C CYS A 146 11.51 10.31 4.92
N SER A 147 12.54 10.13 4.09
CA SER A 147 13.27 8.86 3.97
C SER A 147 14.74 8.94 4.39
N TRP A 148 15.37 10.11 4.22
CA TRP A 148 16.77 10.34 4.53
C TRP A 148 16.96 10.95 5.91
N PRO A 149 18.10 10.66 6.57
CA PRO A 149 18.52 11.40 7.76
C PRO A 149 18.60 12.91 7.50
N ALA A 150 18.27 13.72 8.52
CA ALA A 150 18.21 15.17 8.40
C ALA A 150 19.52 15.79 7.90
N GLU A 151 20.66 15.25 8.34
CA GLU A 151 21.99 15.69 7.92
C GLU A 151 22.24 15.62 6.40
N TRP A 152 21.45 14.84 5.64
CA TRP A 152 21.61 14.70 4.20
C TRP A 152 20.84 15.74 3.37
N TRP A 153 19.91 16.45 3.99
CA TRP A 153 19.05 17.43 3.29
C TRP A 153 18.88 18.75 4.03
N ASP A 154 19.24 18.86 5.31
CA ASP A 154 19.04 20.09 6.09
C ASP A 154 19.78 21.29 5.46
N ASP A 155 20.93 21.05 4.85
CA ASP A 155 21.73 22.07 4.15
C ASP A 155 21.04 22.63 2.88
N LEU A 156 19.97 21.99 2.40
CA LEU A 156 19.20 22.45 1.25
C LEU A 156 18.25 23.62 1.57
N TRP A 157 18.15 24.05 2.84
CA TRP A 157 17.26 25.13 3.25
C TRP A 157 17.51 26.43 2.48
N GLU A 158 18.76 26.80 2.18
CA GLU A 158 19.10 27.99 1.39
C GLU A 158 18.65 27.88 -0.07
N THR A 159 18.66 26.65 -0.60
CA THR A 159 18.16 26.37 -1.95
C THR A 159 16.64 26.50 -1.96
N ALA A 160 15.97 25.90 -0.98
CA ALA A 160 14.51 26.03 -0.83
C ALA A 160 14.11 27.49 -0.65
N ALA A 161 14.78 28.27 0.20
CA ALA A 161 14.49 29.68 0.43
C ALA A 161 14.64 30.55 -0.83
N ARG A 162 15.57 30.21 -1.73
CA ARG A 162 15.73 30.91 -3.03
C ARG A 162 14.69 30.51 -4.06
N ARG A 163 14.22 29.26 -4.01
CA ARG A 163 13.31 28.69 -5.01
C ARG A 163 11.84 28.88 -4.68
N ILE A 164 11.48 28.85 -3.41
CA ILE A 164 10.09 28.87 -2.96
C ILE A 164 9.39 30.17 -3.37
N ARG A 165 8.14 30.04 -3.79
CA ARG A 165 7.26 31.12 -4.23
C ARG A 165 5.94 31.08 -3.48
N SER A 166 5.19 32.18 -3.55
CA SER A 166 3.87 32.29 -2.89
C SER A 166 2.88 31.23 -3.36
N GLU A 167 2.92 30.89 -4.65
CA GLU A 167 2.07 29.89 -5.28
C GLU A 167 2.32 28.45 -4.77
N ASP A 168 3.50 28.18 -4.22
CA ASP A 168 3.88 26.86 -3.70
C ASP A 168 3.15 26.47 -2.41
N ALA A 169 2.38 27.40 -1.82
CA ALA A 169 1.67 27.17 -0.55
C ALA A 169 0.71 25.96 -0.59
N ALA A 170 0.19 25.60 -1.77
CA ALA A 170 -0.66 24.43 -1.95
C ALA A 170 0.12 23.11 -1.87
N GLU A 171 1.38 23.09 -2.32
CA GLU A 171 2.24 21.90 -2.40
C GLU A 171 2.96 21.62 -1.08
N VAL A 172 3.16 22.64 -0.24
CA VAL A 172 3.90 22.51 1.02
C VAL A 172 3.00 22.06 2.18
N LEU A 173 3.43 21.03 2.92
CA LEU A 173 2.81 20.58 4.18
C LEU A 173 3.56 21.17 5.39
N PRO A 174 3.03 22.19 6.10
CA PRO A 174 3.78 22.90 7.14
C PRO A 174 4.11 22.06 8.39
N THR A 175 3.41 20.94 8.58
CA THR A 175 3.57 20.04 9.72
C THR A 175 4.47 18.85 9.43
N SER A 176 5.08 18.80 8.25
CA SER A 176 5.92 17.70 7.80
C SER A 176 7.34 18.18 7.54
N GLU A 177 8.31 17.27 7.61
CA GLU A 177 9.66 17.57 7.16
C GLU A 177 9.71 17.80 5.64
N PRO A 178 10.64 18.63 5.13
CA PRO A 178 11.64 19.40 5.89
C PRO A 178 11.11 20.73 6.44
N TRP A 179 9.87 21.09 6.10
CA TRP A 179 9.29 22.40 6.40
C TRP A 179 9.14 22.66 7.89
N LEU A 180 8.85 21.62 8.66
CA LEU A 180 8.74 21.68 10.10
C LEU A 180 10.04 22.16 10.75
N CYS A 181 11.19 21.57 10.39
CA CYS A 181 12.48 21.94 10.98
C CYS A 181 13.08 23.24 10.42
N TRP A 182 12.60 23.73 9.27
CA TRP A 182 13.05 24.98 8.66
C TRP A 182 12.23 26.22 9.05
N ARG A 183 11.16 26.07 9.84
CA ARG A 183 10.44 27.24 10.38
C ARG A 183 11.38 28.19 11.12
N GLY A 184 11.22 29.48 10.88
CA GLY A 184 12.02 30.53 11.49
C GLY A 184 13.43 30.69 10.93
N ARG A 185 13.85 29.86 9.94
CA ARG A 185 15.19 29.96 9.34
C ARG A 185 15.28 31.05 8.26
N ASP A 186 14.22 31.24 7.46
CA ASP A 186 14.18 32.27 6.41
C ASP A 186 12.75 32.84 6.26
N PRO A 187 12.58 34.18 6.23
CA PRO A 187 11.25 34.81 6.10
C PRO A 187 10.45 34.40 4.85
N ARG A 188 11.13 34.02 3.75
CA ARG A 188 10.47 33.58 2.51
C ARG A 188 9.79 32.24 2.71
N ILE A 189 10.47 31.30 3.39
CA ILE A 189 9.89 30.01 3.77
C ILE A 189 8.70 30.24 4.70
N ASP A 190 8.88 31.02 5.78
CA ASP A 190 7.82 31.27 6.76
C ASP A 190 6.56 31.89 6.14
N THR A 191 6.72 32.79 5.17
CA THR A 191 5.60 33.40 4.43
C THR A 191 4.73 32.35 3.73
N VAL A 192 5.38 31.39 3.06
CA VAL A 192 4.69 30.31 2.35
C VAL A 192 4.07 29.33 3.33
N LEU A 193 4.78 28.95 4.40
CA LEU A 193 4.26 28.06 5.44
C LEU A 193 3.04 28.64 6.16
N ASN A 194 3.04 29.94 6.45
CA ASN A 194 1.91 30.63 7.06
C ASN A 194 0.70 30.73 6.12
N THR A 195 0.94 30.91 4.82
CA THR A 195 -0.12 30.88 3.81
C THR A 195 -0.70 29.47 3.67
N ALA A 196 0.15 28.47 3.54
CA ALA A 196 -0.19 27.05 3.48
C ALA A 196 -1.00 26.59 4.71
N GLN A 197 -0.66 27.10 5.90
CA GLN A 197 -1.39 26.83 7.15
C GLN A 197 -2.78 27.47 7.13
N ARG A 198 -2.88 28.75 6.76
CA ARG A 198 -4.15 29.47 6.68
C ARG A 198 -5.10 28.84 5.67
N SER A 199 -4.65 28.59 4.45
CA SER A 199 -5.47 27.95 3.40
C SER A 199 -6.02 26.59 3.84
N ARG A 200 -5.24 25.79 4.57
CA ARG A 200 -5.72 24.51 5.12
C ARG A 200 -6.70 24.68 6.28
N GLN A 201 -6.56 25.74 7.06
CA GLN A 201 -7.48 26.06 8.14
C GLN A 201 -8.81 26.61 7.60
N ASP A 202 -8.78 27.33 6.49
CA ASP A 202 -9.96 27.84 5.79
C ASP A 202 -10.67 26.75 4.97
N ALA A 203 -9.93 25.82 4.36
CA ALA A 203 -10.48 24.69 3.60
C ALA A 203 -11.06 23.58 4.51
N ARG A 204 -10.60 23.50 5.76
CA ARG A 204 -11.25 22.67 6.77
C ARG A 204 -12.44 23.46 7.30
N ASP A 205 -13.66 23.13 6.81
CA ASP A 205 -14.85 23.31 7.63
C ASP A 205 -14.49 22.84 9.04
N ARG A 206 -14.61 23.73 10.05
CA ARG A 206 -14.11 23.47 11.40
C ARG A 206 -14.44 22.03 11.79
N PRO A 207 -13.44 21.16 12.04
CA PRO A 207 -13.74 19.80 12.44
C PRO A 207 -14.62 19.87 13.69
N VAL A 208 -15.76 19.18 13.64
CA VAL A 208 -16.66 19.08 14.78
C VAL A 208 -15.88 18.29 15.83
N ASP A 209 -15.33 19.00 16.82
CA ASP A 209 -14.58 18.38 17.90
C ASP A 209 -15.54 17.64 18.82
N LEU A 210 -15.56 16.32 18.66
CA LEU A 210 -16.34 15.39 19.48
C LEU A 210 -15.43 14.61 20.44
N SER A 211 -14.20 15.06 20.67
CA SER A 211 -13.21 14.32 21.48
C SER A 211 -13.61 14.15 22.94
N ALA A 212 -14.41 15.08 23.48
CA ALA A 212 -14.95 15.04 24.84
C ALA A 212 -16.36 14.43 24.91
N THR A 213 -16.96 14.06 23.77
CA THR A 213 -18.33 13.52 23.70
C THR A 213 -18.35 12.05 24.13
N SER A 214 -19.32 11.69 24.99
CA SER A 214 -19.50 10.31 25.44
C SER A 214 -20.05 9.42 24.33
N ASP A 215 -19.86 8.10 24.42
CA ASP A 215 -20.35 7.18 23.38
C ASP A 215 -21.88 7.23 23.23
N ALA A 216 -22.61 7.41 24.34
CA ALA A 216 -24.07 7.54 24.31
C ALA A 216 -24.51 8.78 23.53
N GLU A 217 -23.81 9.91 23.70
CA GLU A 217 -24.06 11.13 22.95
C GLU A 217 -23.66 10.98 21.47
N LEU A 218 -22.55 10.29 21.18
CA LEU A 218 -22.14 9.98 19.80
C LEU A 218 -23.22 9.14 19.09
N VAL A 219 -23.78 8.12 19.76
CA VAL A 219 -24.87 7.31 19.20
C VAL A 219 -26.15 8.13 19.05
N ALA A 220 -26.48 9.01 20.00
CA ALA A 220 -27.63 9.90 19.89
C ALA A 220 -27.53 10.83 18.67
N LEU A 221 -26.33 11.38 18.40
CA LEU A 221 -26.06 12.17 17.19
C LEU A 221 -26.25 11.35 15.91
N LEU A 222 -25.84 10.07 15.91
CA LEU A 222 -26.00 9.20 14.73
C LEU A 222 -27.47 8.86 14.43
N ARG A 223 -28.31 8.74 15.46
CA ARG A 223 -29.75 8.43 15.35
C ARG A 223 -30.61 9.65 15.00
N ALA A 224 -30.16 10.85 15.35
CA ALA A 224 -30.92 12.06 15.13
C ALA A 224 -31.05 12.39 13.63
N ALA A 225 -32.30 12.55 13.16
CA ALA A 225 -32.62 12.74 11.74
C ALA A 225 -32.13 14.09 11.19
N ASP A 226 -31.99 15.11 12.05
CA ASP A 226 -31.52 16.46 11.72
C ASP A 226 -30.00 16.61 11.79
N THR A 227 -29.27 15.58 12.23
CA THR A 227 -27.82 15.64 12.33
C THR A 227 -27.16 15.60 10.95
N GLY A 228 -26.40 16.64 10.64
CA GLY A 228 -25.70 16.78 9.36
C GLY A 228 -24.64 15.71 9.12
N ARG A 229 -24.39 15.39 7.85
CA ARG A 229 -23.45 14.35 7.40
C ARG A 229 -22.05 14.48 8.02
N ALA A 230 -21.50 15.69 8.09
CA ALA A 230 -20.17 15.94 8.64
C ALA A 230 -20.07 15.59 10.14
N VAL A 231 -21.13 15.84 10.91
CA VAL A 231 -21.21 15.45 12.33
C VAL A 231 -21.27 13.94 12.45
N LYS A 232 -22.09 13.25 11.63
CA LYS A 232 -22.16 11.77 11.63
C LYS A 232 -20.82 11.12 11.29
N VAL A 233 -20.10 11.63 10.28
CA VAL A 233 -18.75 11.16 9.94
C VAL A 233 -17.78 11.38 11.09
N SER A 234 -17.82 12.56 11.74
CA SER A 234 -16.98 12.87 12.90
C SER A 234 -17.30 11.95 14.09
N ALA A 235 -18.57 11.64 14.32
CA ALA A 235 -18.99 10.74 15.38
C ALA A 235 -18.54 9.29 15.13
N LEU A 236 -18.70 8.77 13.90
CA LEU A 236 -18.19 7.44 13.53
C LEU A 236 -16.66 7.37 13.64
N HIS A 237 -15.96 8.43 13.24
CA HIS A 237 -14.51 8.52 13.40
C HIS A 237 -14.11 8.52 14.88
N GLN A 238 -14.84 9.25 15.73
CA GLN A 238 -14.59 9.28 17.17
C GLN A 238 -14.85 7.92 17.83
N ILE A 239 -15.94 7.23 17.47
CA ILE A 239 -16.21 5.85 17.93
C ILE A 239 -15.03 4.93 17.54
N ARG A 240 -14.59 4.99 16.29
CA ARG A 240 -13.43 4.22 15.82
C ARG A 240 -12.17 4.56 16.62
N ARG A 241 -11.94 5.85 16.88
CA ARG A 241 -10.78 6.37 17.61
C ARG A 241 -10.77 5.92 19.08
N ASN A 242 -11.93 5.87 19.73
CA ASN A 242 -12.07 5.42 21.11
C ASN A 242 -11.68 3.94 21.28
N ALA A 243 -11.72 3.15 20.20
CA ALA A 243 -11.29 1.75 20.14
C ALA A 243 -11.93 0.83 21.20
N ARG A 244 -13.13 1.19 21.67
CA ARG A 244 -13.95 0.42 22.62
C ARG A 244 -15.29 0.06 21.96
N PRO A 245 -15.82 -1.16 22.17
CA PRO A 245 -17.11 -1.54 21.60
C PRO A 245 -18.26 -0.65 22.10
N VAL A 246 -19.11 -0.19 21.19
CA VAL A 246 -20.33 0.60 21.47
C VAL A 246 -21.55 -0.11 20.88
N PRO A 247 -22.11 -1.13 21.55
CA PRO A 247 -23.16 -1.98 20.99
C PRO A 247 -24.41 -1.23 20.52
N GLU A 248 -24.72 -0.10 21.18
CA GLU A 248 -25.83 0.79 20.85
C GLU A 248 -25.71 1.40 19.44
N LEU A 249 -24.52 1.35 18.82
CA LEU A 249 -24.34 1.70 17.41
C LEU A 249 -25.27 0.88 16.50
N LEU A 250 -25.54 -0.39 16.84
CA LEU A 250 -26.38 -1.30 16.06
C LEU A 250 -27.80 -0.75 15.85
N ASP A 251 -28.32 0.04 16.78
CA ASP A 251 -29.64 0.68 16.69
C ASP A 251 -29.74 1.73 15.56
N ALA A 252 -28.60 2.23 15.05
CA ALA A 252 -28.53 3.27 14.02
C ALA A 252 -28.07 2.72 12.66
N VAL A 253 -27.62 1.46 12.58
CA VAL A 253 -26.86 0.96 11.42
C VAL A 253 -27.67 0.96 10.14
N GLU A 254 -28.92 0.53 10.18
CA GLU A 254 -29.78 0.47 8.98
C GLU A 254 -29.95 1.85 8.33
N GLN A 255 -30.18 2.88 9.15
CA GLN A 255 -30.27 4.25 8.69
C GLN A 255 -28.93 4.73 8.09
N LEU A 256 -27.82 4.50 8.81
CA LEU A 256 -26.49 4.93 8.37
C LEU A 256 -26.05 4.22 7.07
N ALA A 257 -26.45 2.97 6.89
CA ALA A 257 -26.20 2.18 5.69
C ALA A 257 -27.00 2.70 4.49
N ALA A 258 -28.29 2.98 4.68
CA ALA A 258 -29.15 3.58 3.65
C ALA A 258 -28.62 4.96 3.20
N GLU A 259 -28.07 5.74 4.13
CA GLU A 259 -27.42 7.04 3.88
C GLU A 259 -26.00 6.91 3.29
N ARG A 260 -25.47 5.69 3.11
CA ARG A 260 -24.08 5.40 2.67
C ARG A 260 -23.03 6.20 3.47
N GLN A 261 -23.14 6.16 4.80
CA GLN A 261 -22.28 6.97 5.65
C GLN A 261 -20.83 6.49 5.68
N ALA A 262 -19.92 7.42 5.39
CA ALA A 262 -18.49 7.16 5.41
C ALA A 262 -18.01 6.87 6.83
N GLY A 263 -17.12 5.88 6.97
CA GLY A 263 -16.57 5.48 8.27
C GLY A 263 -17.41 4.45 9.03
N LEU A 264 -18.63 4.11 8.57
CA LEU A 264 -19.52 3.15 9.23
C LEU A 264 -18.85 1.79 9.41
N PHE A 265 -18.28 1.22 8.35
CA PHE A 265 -17.57 -0.07 8.43
C PHE A 265 -16.43 -0.04 9.47
N GLY A 266 -15.66 1.04 9.51
CA GLY A 266 -14.58 1.20 10.47
C GLY A 266 -15.06 1.26 11.92
N ALA A 267 -16.24 1.84 12.18
CA ALA A 267 -16.87 1.85 13.49
C ALA A 267 -17.47 0.49 13.85
N LEU A 268 -18.15 -0.19 12.91
CA LEU A 268 -18.69 -1.54 13.10
C LEU A 268 -17.60 -2.55 13.48
N ARG A 269 -16.42 -2.46 12.88
CA ARG A 269 -15.29 -3.33 13.19
C ARG A 269 -14.84 -3.25 14.66
N VAL A 270 -15.04 -2.10 15.33
CA VAL A 270 -14.69 -1.93 16.75
C VAL A 270 -15.61 -2.75 17.67
N LEU A 271 -16.81 -3.13 17.22
CA LEU A 271 -17.71 -4.00 17.99
C LEU A 271 -17.13 -5.40 18.21
N GLY A 272 -16.21 -5.83 17.35
CA GLY A 272 -15.65 -7.17 17.40
C GLY A 272 -16.73 -8.25 17.23
N PRO A 273 -16.65 -9.36 17.98
CA PRO A 273 -17.64 -10.45 17.90
C PRO A 273 -19.10 -10.05 18.18
N GLN A 274 -19.34 -8.90 18.83
CA GLN A 274 -20.71 -8.43 19.15
C GLN A 274 -21.52 -8.09 17.89
N VAL A 275 -20.86 -7.84 16.75
CA VAL A 275 -21.54 -7.54 15.48
C VAL A 275 -22.06 -8.77 14.76
N LEU A 276 -21.63 -9.99 15.15
CA LEU A 276 -21.85 -11.21 14.35
C LEU A 276 -23.32 -11.51 14.08
N SER A 277 -24.19 -11.33 15.08
CA SER A 277 -25.63 -11.58 14.88
C SER A 277 -26.23 -10.64 13.83
N ALA A 278 -25.83 -9.37 13.83
CA ALA A 278 -26.29 -8.39 12.85
C ALA A 278 -25.67 -8.64 11.48
N ALA A 279 -24.36 -8.90 11.42
CA ALA A 279 -23.65 -9.23 10.20
C ALA A 279 -24.22 -10.47 9.49
N ARG A 280 -24.60 -11.52 10.24
CA ARG A 280 -25.30 -12.68 9.68
C ARG A 280 -26.63 -12.30 9.05
N GLY A 281 -27.39 -11.40 9.68
CA GLY A 281 -28.63 -10.87 9.13
C GLY A 281 -28.42 -10.13 7.80
N TRP A 282 -27.43 -9.24 7.74
CA TRP A 282 -27.08 -8.51 6.51
C TRP A 282 -26.56 -9.41 5.40
N ALA A 283 -25.87 -10.50 5.76
CA ALA A 283 -25.29 -11.44 4.81
C ALA A 283 -26.30 -12.40 4.17
N VAL A 284 -27.55 -12.43 4.63
CA VAL A 284 -28.62 -13.26 4.04
C VAL A 284 -28.97 -12.78 2.63
N ASP A 285 -28.94 -11.46 2.39
CA ASP A 285 -29.27 -10.85 1.12
C ASP A 285 -28.00 -10.25 0.49
N THR A 286 -27.60 -10.77 -0.68
CA THR A 286 -26.41 -10.27 -1.40
C THR A 286 -26.58 -8.86 -1.94
N GLU A 287 -27.82 -8.36 -2.00
CA GLU A 287 -28.14 -7.00 -2.42
C GLU A 287 -28.26 -6.03 -1.24
N HIS A 288 -28.08 -6.52 0.00
CA HIS A 288 -28.08 -5.68 1.18
C HIS A 288 -26.93 -4.64 1.10
N PRO A 289 -27.16 -3.34 1.42
CA PRO A 289 -26.12 -2.31 1.37
C PRO A 289 -24.88 -2.58 2.25
N LEU A 290 -25.01 -3.50 3.22
CA LEU A 290 -23.95 -3.94 4.11
C LEU A 290 -23.43 -5.35 3.81
N PHE A 291 -23.81 -5.98 2.69
CA PHE A 291 -23.39 -7.35 2.39
C PHE A 291 -21.86 -7.51 2.41
N ASP A 292 -21.12 -6.66 1.70
CA ASP A 292 -19.66 -6.74 1.65
C ASP A 292 -19.02 -6.44 3.01
N ALA A 293 -19.52 -5.42 3.70
CA ALA A 293 -19.12 -5.08 5.07
C ALA A 293 -19.35 -6.26 6.03
N ALA A 294 -20.50 -6.91 5.93
CA ALA A 294 -20.85 -8.08 6.72
C ALA A 294 -19.90 -9.23 6.45
N ALA A 295 -19.62 -9.56 5.18
CA ALA A 295 -18.69 -10.62 4.83
C ALA A 295 -17.28 -10.40 5.41
N HIS A 296 -16.78 -9.15 5.42
CA HIS A 296 -15.52 -8.83 6.09
C HIS A 296 -15.58 -8.99 7.62
N LEU A 297 -16.66 -8.55 8.28
CA LEU A 297 -16.84 -8.73 9.73
C LEU A 297 -16.94 -10.22 10.12
N LEU A 298 -17.62 -11.01 9.29
CA LEU A 298 -17.71 -12.47 9.42
C LEU A 298 -16.36 -13.14 9.16
N ALA A 299 -15.56 -12.66 8.20
CA ALA A 299 -14.21 -13.15 7.99
C ALA A 299 -13.31 -12.89 9.21
N GLU A 300 -13.44 -11.74 9.86
CA GLU A 300 -12.65 -11.38 11.05
C GLU A 300 -13.04 -12.19 12.29
N HIS A 301 -14.33 -12.44 12.53
CA HIS A 301 -14.82 -12.98 13.82
C HIS A 301 -15.68 -14.25 13.74
N GLY A 302 -16.14 -14.61 12.54
CA GLY A 302 -17.09 -15.68 12.32
C GLY A 302 -16.50 -17.08 12.42
N ASP A 303 -17.37 -18.06 12.21
CA ASP A 303 -17.13 -19.50 12.32
C ASP A 303 -17.61 -20.26 11.07
N GLU A 304 -17.69 -21.59 11.14
CA GLU A 304 -18.04 -22.45 9.99
C GLU A 304 -19.38 -22.08 9.34
N GLN A 305 -20.36 -21.56 10.09
CA GLN A 305 -21.66 -21.19 9.55
C GLN A 305 -21.58 -19.99 8.57
N ASP A 306 -20.51 -19.21 8.66
CA ASP A 306 -20.33 -17.98 7.89
C ASP A 306 -19.59 -18.20 6.56
N ILE A 307 -19.10 -19.42 6.31
CA ILE A 307 -18.41 -19.81 5.08
C ILE A 307 -19.19 -19.43 3.80
N PRO A 308 -20.51 -19.69 3.68
CA PRO A 308 -21.26 -19.35 2.46
C PRO A 308 -21.25 -17.85 2.14
N ALA A 309 -21.42 -16.99 3.14
CA ALA A 309 -21.42 -15.54 2.96
C ALA A 309 -20.05 -15.01 2.52
N ILE A 310 -18.97 -15.47 3.17
CA ILE A 310 -17.60 -15.08 2.82
C ILE A 310 -17.25 -15.52 1.39
N ARG A 311 -17.70 -16.72 0.99
CA ARG A 311 -17.52 -17.20 -0.39
C ARG A 311 -18.29 -16.37 -1.41
N ALA A 312 -19.54 -16.04 -1.12
CA ALA A 312 -20.34 -15.20 -2.01
C ALA A 312 -19.70 -13.82 -2.22
N ALA A 313 -19.13 -13.21 -1.17
CA ALA A 313 -18.36 -11.97 -1.30
C ALA A 313 -17.07 -12.16 -2.12
N LEU A 314 -16.31 -13.24 -1.90
CA LEU A 314 -15.14 -13.56 -2.72
C LEU A 314 -15.49 -13.75 -4.20
N ASP A 315 -16.62 -14.37 -4.52
CA ASP A 315 -17.03 -14.62 -5.90
C ASP A 315 -17.45 -13.31 -6.62
N ARG A 316 -17.83 -12.26 -5.89
CA ARG A 316 -18.07 -10.91 -6.45
C ARG A 316 -16.79 -10.19 -6.85
N LEU A 317 -15.64 -10.53 -6.27
CA LEU A 317 -14.34 -9.92 -6.59
C LEU A 317 -13.66 -10.47 -7.86
N THR A 318 -14.39 -11.19 -8.73
CA THR A 318 -13.79 -11.92 -9.86
C THR A 318 -13.08 -11.01 -10.88
N ASP A 319 -13.54 -9.76 -11.03
CA ASP A 319 -12.95 -8.76 -11.93
C ASP A 319 -12.13 -7.69 -11.19
N GLU A 320 -11.95 -7.83 -9.87
CA GLU A 320 -11.20 -6.89 -9.03
C GLU A 320 -9.87 -7.52 -8.60
N TRP A 321 -8.80 -6.72 -8.56
CA TRP A 321 -7.49 -7.18 -8.09
C TRP A 321 -7.22 -6.87 -6.62
N CYS A 322 -8.18 -6.24 -5.93
CA CYS A 322 -8.08 -5.86 -4.52
C CYS A 322 -9.25 -6.41 -3.68
N GLY A 323 -9.14 -6.32 -2.36
CA GLY A 323 -10.15 -6.73 -1.38
C GLY A 323 -10.15 -8.23 -1.02
N HIS A 324 -9.21 -9.01 -1.55
CA HIS A 324 -9.21 -10.46 -1.32
C HIS A 324 -8.56 -10.85 0.01
N ASP A 325 -7.59 -10.07 0.47
CA ASP A 325 -6.76 -10.34 1.65
C ASP A 325 -7.57 -10.79 2.89
N ARG A 326 -8.47 -9.96 3.39
CA ARG A 326 -9.21 -10.22 4.64
C ARG A 326 -10.19 -11.37 4.50
N LEU A 327 -10.87 -11.47 3.37
CA LEU A 327 -11.84 -12.54 3.12
C LEU A 327 -11.13 -13.90 3.02
N THR A 328 -9.98 -13.95 2.32
CA THR A 328 -9.20 -15.18 2.20
C THR A 328 -8.52 -15.58 3.51
N GLU A 329 -7.97 -14.62 4.29
CA GLU A 329 -7.42 -14.89 5.62
C GLU A 329 -8.50 -15.40 6.59
N GLY A 330 -9.66 -14.76 6.65
CA GLY A 330 -10.77 -15.17 7.51
C GLY A 330 -11.30 -16.56 7.14
N LEU A 331 -11.48 -16.84 5.85
CA LEU A 331 -11.90 -18.15 5.39
C LEU A 331 -10.83 -19.22 5.69
N ALA A 332 -9.54 -18.91 5.50
CA ALA A 332 -8.44 -19.81 5.83
C ALA A 332 -8.39 -20.12 7.33
N ARG A 333 -8.59 -19.12 8.20
CA ARG A 333 -8.70 -19.28 9.65
C ARG A 333 -9.81 -20.27 10.02
N ILE A 334 -11.03 -20.04 9.53
CA ILE A 334 -12.19 -20.89 9.81
C ILE A 334 -11.94 -22.32 9.33
N LEU A 335 -11.44 -22.47 8.10
CA LEU A 335 -11.17 -23.78 7.51
C LEU A 335 -10.03 -24.51 8.21
N ALA A 336 -9.00 -23.82 8.70
CA ALA A 336 -7.90 -24.43 9.44
C ALA A 336 -8.33 -24.95 10.82
N SER A 337 -9.27 -24.27 11.49
CA SER A 337 -9.88 -24.76 12.74
C SER A 337 -10.84 -25.94 12.54
N SER A 338 -11.37 -26.13 11.33
CA SER A 338 -12.27 -27.24 11.01
C SER A 338 -11.51 -28.49 10.58
N SER A 339 -11.67 -29.59 11.30
CA SER A 339 -11.20 -30.93 10.87
C SER A 339 -12.26 -31.70 10.07
N SER A 340 -13.34 -31.02 9.65
CA SER A 340 -14.50 -31.68 9.06
C SER A 340 -14.30 -32.00 7.56
N ALA A 341 -14.61 -33.25 7.16
CA ALA A 341 -14.68 -33.67 5.76
C ALA A 341 -15.57 -32.80 4.84
N PRO A 342 -16.74 -32.24 5.28
CA PRO A 342 -17.62 -31.47 4.39
C PRO A 342 -17.01 -30.20 3.79
N HIS A 343 -15.89 -29.70 4.33
CA HIS A 343 -15.22 -28.50 3.81
C HIS A 343 -13.97 -28.79 2.99
N ALA A 344 -13.67 -30.05 2.68
CA ALA A 344 -12.50 -30.43 1.89
C ALA A 344 -12.47 -29.76 0.51
N ASP A 345 -13.61 -29.71 -0.19
CA ASP A 345 -13.71 -29.09 -1.52
C ASP A 345 -13.54 -27.57 -1.46
N VAL A 346 -14.11 -26.93 -0.43
CA VAL A 346 -13.96 -25.48 -0.19
C VAL A 346 -12.50 -25.14 0.10
N ARG A 347 -11.84 -25.92 0.96
CA ARG A 347 -10.41 -25.78 1.26
C ARG A 347 -9.56 -25.95 0.00
N ALA A 348 -9.82 -26.98 -0.79
CA ALA A 348 -9.08 -27.23 -2.03
C ALA A 348 -9.28 -26.09 -3.06
N ALA A 349 -10.49 -25.55 -3.17
CA ALA A 349 -10.79 -24.41 -4.02
C ALA A 349 -10.04 -23.15 -3.55
N LEU A 350 -10.05 -22.86 -2.25
CA LEU A 350 -9.35 -21.71 -1.69
C LEU A 350 -7.83 -21.81 -1.89
N ILE A 351 -7.23 -22.98 -1.65
CA ILE A 351 -5.79 -23.21 -1.91
C ILE A 351 -5.43 -22.92 -3.37
N ARG A 352 -6.27 -23.38 -4.33
CA ARG A 352 -6.04 -23.09 -5.76
C ARG A 352 -6.14 -21.59 -6.05
N ARG A 353 -7.16 -20.91 -5.50
CA ARG A 353 -7.35 -19.47 -5.68
C ARG A 353 -6.19 -18.67 -5.11
N LEU A 354 -5.74 -18.98 -3.89
CA LEU A 354 -4.59 -18.34 -3.24
C LEU A 354 -3.28 -18.53 -4.02
N ARG A 355 -3.02 -19.74 -4.54
CA ARG A 355 -1.85 -20.00 -5.41
C ARG A 355 -1.90 -19.23 -6.71
N TRP A 356 -3.10 -19.03 -7.26
CA TRP A 356 -3.26 -18.20 -8.42
C TRP A 356 -3.03 -16.72 -8.06
N LEU A 357 -3.69 -16.20 -7.01
CA LEU A 357 -3.56 -14.81 -6.56
C LEU A 357 -2.11 -14.41 -6.24
N THR A 358 -1.38 -15.25 -5.50
CA THR A 358 0.05 -15.01 -5.19
C THR A 358 0.93 -14.82 -6.42
N ARG A 359 0.54 -15.37 -7.56
CA ARG A 359 1.27 -15.27 -8.82
C ARG A 359 0.66 -14.28 -9.81
N ALA A 360 -0.66 -14.17 -9.87
CA ALA A 360 -1.37 -13.47 -10.92
C ALA A 360 -1.82 -12.07 -10.50
N SER A 361 -2.00 -11.80 -9.20
CA SER A 361 -2.45 -10.48 -8.74
C SER A 361 -1.38 -9.42 -9.01
N PRO A 362 -1.71 -8.29 -9.66
CA PRO A 362 -0.84 -7.12 -9.74
C PRO A 362 -0.75 -6.37 -8.41
N HIS A 363 -1.75 -6.54 -7.54
CA HIS A 363 -1.79 -5.93 -6.21
C HIS A 363 -0.89 -6.73 -5.27
N SER A 364 0.38 -6.34 -5.23
CA SER A 364 1.40 -7.07 -4.47
C SER A 364 1.19 -6.93 -2.97
N TYR A 365 0.64 -5.82 -2.49
CA TYR A 365 0.34 -5.57 -1.08
C TYR A 365 -0.40 -6.73 -0.38
N GLU A 366 -1.35 -7.39 -1.04
CA GLU A 366 -2.13 -8.48 -0.45
C GLU A 366 -1.40 -9.84 -0.42
N ARG A 367 -0.26 -9.96 -1.10
CA ARG A 367 0.47 -11.23 -1.28
C ARG A 367 0.87 -11.87 0.05
N GLY A 368 1.27 -11.07 1.03
CA GLY A 368 1.62 -11.58 2.36
C GLY A 368 0.44 -12.28 3.03
N SER A 369 -0.77 -11.72 2.91
CA SER A 369 -2.01 -12.31 3.42
C SER A 369 -2.33 -13.64 2.76
N TYR A 370 -2.10 -13.74 1.44
CA TYR A 370 -2.31 -14.99 0.72
C TYR A 370 -1.32 -16.08 1.16
N LEU A 371 -0.05 -15.73 1.37
CA LEU A 371 0.96 -16.68 1.84
C LEU A 371 0.72 -17.14 3.27
N ARG A 372 0.31 -16.24 4.18
CA ARG A 372 -0.13 -16.61 5.53
C ARG A 372 -1.28 -17.61 5.50
N SER A 373 -2.28 -17.36 4.66
CA SER A 373 -3.41 -18.26 4.46
C SER A 373 -2.98 -19.63 3.91
N LEU A 374 -2.04 -19.65 2.96
CA LEU A 374 -1.49 -20.89 2.40
C LEU A 374 -0.65 -21.67 3.42
N LEU A 375 0.11 -21.01 4.30
CA LEU A 375 0.85 -21.67 5.38
C LEU A 375 -0.09 -22.35 6.39
N LEU A 376 -1.29 -21.80 6.61
CA LEU A 376 -2.31 -22.43 7.46
C LEU A 376 -2.96 -23.65 6.79
N LEU A 377 -3.18 -23.62 5.47
CA LEU A 377 -3.98 -24.62 4.76
C LEU A 377 -3.18 -25.71 4.05
N ASP A 378 -1.95 -25.42 3.61
CA ASP A 378 -1.06 -26.30 2.85
C ASP A 378 0.42 -25.98 3.19
N PRO A 379 0.85 -26.20 4.45
CA PRO A 379 2.13 -25.74 4.97
C PRO A 379 3.33 -26.29 4.22
N ASP A 380 3.34 -27.58 3.88
CA ASP A 380 4.49 -28.25 3.28
C ASP A 380 4.82 -27.66 1.90
N LYS A 381 3.82 -27.57 1.01
CA LYS A 381 4.00 -27.03 -0.34
C LYS A 381 4.30 -25.54 -0.31
N THR A 382 3.72 -24.81 0.63
CA THR A 382 3.93 -23.37 0.75
C THR A 382 5.34 -23.08 1.25
N THR A 383 5.79 -23.77 2.30
CA THR A 383 7.14 -23.67 2.84
C THR A 383 8.20 -23.95 1.79
N ALA A 384 8.01 -24.99 0.97
CA ALA A 384 8.91 -25.32 -0.14
C ALA A 384 9.03 -24.20 -1.20
N ALA A 385 8.00 -23.36 -1.36
CA ALA A 385 7.99 -22.26 -2.32
C ALA A 385 8.56 -20.94 -1.75
N LEU A 386 8.68 -20.81 -0.42
CA LEU A 386 9.12 -19.57 0.23
C LEU A 386 10.52 -19.04 -0.14
N PRO A 387 11.53 -19.83 -0.54
CA PRO A 387 12.87 -19.28 -0.79
C PRO A 387 12.89 -18.11 -1.77
N SER A 388 12.16 -18.18 -2.90
CA SER A 388 12.14 -17.09 -3.87
C SER A 388 11.44 -15.83 -3.36
N TYR A 389 10.54 -15.96 -2.37
CA TYR A 389 9.86 -14.82 -1.74
C TYR A 389 10.78 -14.00 -0.81
N LEU A 390 12.00 -14.45 -0.52
CA LEU A 390 13.03 -13.61 0.11
C LEU A 390 13.42 -12.40 -0.75
N LEU A 391 13.20 -12.48 -2.07
CA LEU A 391 13.50 -11.42 -3.03
C LEU A 391 12.25 -10.65 -3.48
N ASP A 392 11.11 -10.88 -2.82
CA ASP A 392 9.85 -10.26 -3.19
C ASP A 392 9.85 -8.74 -2.99
N CYS A 393 8.97 -8.02 -3.68
CA CYS A 393 8.87 -6.56 -3.53
C CYS A 393 8.24 -6.13 -2.20
N GLU A 394 7.35 -6.95 -1.64
CA GLU A 394 6.68 -6.59 -0.38
C GLU A 394 7.50 -6.99 0.84
N THR A 395 7.63 -6.06 1.78
CA THR A 395 8.35 -6.27 3.04
C THR A 395 7.76 -7.41 3.87
N ASP A 396 6.43 -7.49 4.00
CA ASP A 396 5.79 -8.50 4.84
C ASP A 396 5.92 -9.91 4.25
N VAL A 397 5.96 -10.03 2.93
CA VAL A 397 6.29 -11.26 2.20
C VAL A 397 7.72 -11.69 2.46
N ARG A 398 8.70 -10.77 2.36
CA ARG A 398 10.11 -11.06 2.71
C ARG A 398 10.26 -11.46 4.18
N LEU A 399 9.53 -10.80 5.08
CA LEU A 399 9.52 -11.14 6.52
C LEU A 399 9.02 -12.57 6.74
N LEU A 400 7.89 -12.92 6.13
CA LEU A 400 7.32 -14.27 6.23
C LEU A 400 8.26 -15.33 5.65
N ALA A 401 8.86 -15.06 4.49
CA ALA A 401 9.86 -15.94 3.89
C ALA A 401 11.10 -16.09 4.79
N ALA A 402 11.60 -15.01 5.39
CA ALA A 402 12.75 -15.06 6.30
C ALA A 402 12.49 -15.91 7.55
N GLN A 403 11.24 -15.93 8.04
CA GLN A 403 10.84 -16.72 9.21
C GLN A 403 10.68 -18.21 8.90
N HIS A 404 10.17 -18.56 7.71
CA HIS A 404 9.68 -19.91 7.44
C HIS A 404 10.41 -20.66 6.33
N ALA A 405 11.17 -19.99 5.44
CA ALA A 405 11.80 -20.65 4.31
C ALA A 405 12.76 -21.78 4.77
N PRO A 406 12.77 -22.93 4.05
CA PRO A 406 13.68 -24.01 4.32
C PRO A 406 15.11 -23.58 4.03
N ILE A 407 16.03 -23.97 4.91
CA ILE A 407 17.42 -23.56 4.85
C ILE A 407 18.18 -24.50 3.91
N ALA A 408 18.51 -23.96 2.75
CA ALA A 408 19.42 -24.53 1.77
C ALA A 408 20.48 -23.48 1.41
N ASP A 409 21.52 -23.86 0.67
CA ASP A 409 22.65 -22.96 0.35
C ASP A 409 22.19 -21.65 -0.29
N GLN A 410 21.26 -21.72 -1.25
CA GLN A 410 20.69 -20.53 -1.88
C GLN A 410 19.93 -19.66 -0.87
N THR A 411 19.04 -20.24 -0.08
CA THR A 411 18.29 -19.53 0.95
C THR A 411 19.22 -18.86 1.95
N ARG A 412 20.29 -19.55 2.38
CA ARG A 412 21.31 -18.99 3.30
C ARG A 412 21.98 -17.77 2.70
N ARG A 413 22.33 -17.80 1.40
CA ARG A 413 22.90 -16.63 0.70
C ARG A 413 21.92 -15.45 0.68
N TRP A 414 20.66 -15.67 0.32
CA TRP A 414 19.67 -14.60 0.30
C TRP A 414 19.37 -14.04 1.70
N LEU A 415 19.34 -14.88 2.74
CA LEU A 415 19.18 -14.41 4.12
C LEU A 415 20.38 -13.57 4.60
N LEU A 416 21.61 -13.94 4.20
CA LEU A 416 22.80 -13.12 4.47
C LEU A 416 22.68 -11.75 3.80
N THR A 417 22.30 -11.73 2.51
CA THR A 417 22.03 -10.47 1.79
C THR A 417 21.00 -9.62 2.52
N LEU A 418 19.85 -10.18 2.88
CA LEU A 418 18.80 -9.42 3.57
C LEU A 418 19.26 -8.89 4.93
N ARG A 419 19.99 -9.70 5.72
CA ARG A 419 20.52 -9.30 7.04
C ARG A 419 21.44 -8.08 6.94
N ASP A 420 22.29 -8.07 5.92
CA ASP A 420 23.37 -7.09 5.76
C ASP A 420 22.94 -5.89 4.89
N ASP A 421 21.75 -5.92 4.28
CA ASP A 421 21.26 -4.86 3.40
C ASP A 421 20.81 -3.61 4.18
N PRO A 422 21.48 -2.45 4.04
CA PRO A 422 21.15 -1.23 4.80
C PRO A 422 19.77 -0.66 4.46
N ILE A 423 19.22 -0.96 3.28
CA ILE A 423 17.89 -0.49 2.86
C ILE A 423 16.76 -1.44 3.27
N GLU A 424 17.07 -2.61 3.85
CA GLU A 424 16.06 -3.56 4.31
C GLU A 424 15.45 -3.18 5.67
N GLU A 425 14.18 -3.50 5.81
CA GLU A 425 13.42 -3.28 7.02
C GLU A 425 14.01 -4.00 8.22
N ALA A 426 14.00 -3.31 9.36
CA ALA A 426 14.66 -3.81 10.57
C ALA A 426 14.05 -5.13 11.06
N SER A 427 12.74 -5.34 10.84
CA SER A 427 12.05 -6.59 11.14
C SER A 427 12.54 -7.75 10.28
N VAL A 428 12.71 -7.55 8.98
CA VAL A 428 13.22 -8.55 8.03
C VAL A 428 14.68 -8.89 8.34
N ARG A 429 15.52 -7.89 8.59
CA ARG A 429 16.93 -8.11 9.02
C ARG A 429 17.04 -8.95 10.28
N ARG A 430 16.22 -8.64 11.30
CA ARG A 430 16.16 -9.43 12.55
C ARG A 430 15.70 -10.86 12.29
N ALA A 431 14.66 -11.05 11.48
CA ALA A 431 14.16 -12.37 11.12
C ALA A 431 15.21 -13.19 10.37
N ALA A 432 15.90 -12.60 9.40
CA ALA A 432 16.98 -13.24 8.66
C ALA A 432 18.14 -13.64 9.58
N ASN A 433 18.58 -12.75 10.47
CA ASN A 433 19.60 -13.06 11.47
C ASN A 433 19.18 -14.20 12.42
N ALA A 434 17.96 -14.16 12.95
CA ALA A 434 17.44 -15.21 13.80
C ALA A 434 17.43 -16.56 13.06
N ARG A 435 16.96 -16.57 11.81
CA ARG A 435 16.91 -17.78 10.99
C ARG A 435 18.29 -18.38 10.72
N LEU A 436 19.29 -17.55 10.43
CA LEU A 436 20.67 -17.96 10.21
C LEU A 436 21.34 -18.57 11.44
N ASN A 437 20.93 -18.15 12.65
CA ASN A 437 21.50 -18.61 13.93
C ASN A 437 20.75 -19.82 14.53
N SER A 438 19.51 -20.08 14.09
CA SER A 438 18.71 -21.24 14.53
C SER A 438 18.96 -22.51 13.70
N SER A 439 19.91 -22.48 12.75
CA SER A 439 20.14 -23.53 11.75
C SER A 439 21.49 -24.20 11.87
#